data_AF-A0A358Q573-F1
#
_entry.id   AF-A0A358Q573-F1
#
_cell.length_a   1.000
_cell.length_b   1.000
_cell.length_c   1.000
_cell.angle_alpha   90.00
_cell.angle_beta   90.00
_cell.angle_gamma   90.00
#
_symmetry.space_group_name_H-M   'P 1'
#
loop_
_entity.id
_entity.type
_entity.pdbx_description
1 polymer ?
#
loop_
_entity_poly.entity_id
_entity_poly.type
_entity_poly.pdbx_seq_one_letter_code
_entity_poly.pdbx_strand_id
1 'polypeptide(L)'
;WNDILDIHWWLWSSYRIWSSESQMKKLFNAKTHKLHSQTIQATIELHQETCDRTREQRAQGNLDWKYPWRYKQFFSVNYKKIALRHLEKTDSIVFSNGRNEEPLVIKRPKHISFKSIHSAEIVWTYNQYWLHLAIEKPKLITVTDSGIAGADPGEIHALTLTDGKEHLILTARELRSLYRSRNKVVAQLSKKLSKKRKGSKAYWKLVRRKRNFLGSDVQEG
;
A
#
# COMPACT_ATOMS: atom_id res chain seq x y z
N TRP A 1 14.37 1.74 8.09
CA TRP A 1 13.99 0.31 8.02
C TRP A 1 15.21 -0.58 8.11
N ASN A 2 16.19 -0.46 7.20
CA ASN A 2 17.37 -1.32 7.22
C ASN A 2 18.14 -1.20 8.54
N ASP A 3 18.33 0.01 9.09
CA ASP A 3 19.03 0.19 10.38
C ASP A 3 18.27 -0.44 11.56
N ILE A 4 16.93 -0.37 11.53
CA ILE A 4 16.07 -1.05 12.53
C ILE A 4 16.27 -2.56 12.43
N LEU A 5 16.32 -3.09 11.21
CA LEU A 5 16.57 -4.50 10.93
C LEU A 5 17.95 -4.93 11.46
N ASP A 6 18.97 -4.12 11.23
CA ASP A 6 20.35 -4.40 11.65
C ASP A 6 20.48 -4.45 13.17
N ILE A 7 19.96 -3.44 13.87
CA ILE A 7 19.95 -3.45 15.34
C ILE A 7 19.14 -4.64 15.86
N HIS A 8 18.00 -4.94 15.25
CA HIS A 8 17.16 -6.06 15.65
C HIS A 8 17.90 -7.41 15.57
N TRP A 9 18.49 -7.71 14.41
CA TRP A 9 19.22 -8.96 14.22
C TRP A 9 20.52 -9.00 15.00
N TRP A 10 21.20 -7.88 15.18
CA TRP A 10 22.39 -7.80 16.02
C TRP A 10 22.08 -8.13 17.49
N LEU A 11 21.00 -7.57 18.05
CA LEU A 11 20.55 -7.86 19.42
C LEU A 11 20.16 -9.32 19.58
N TRP A 12 19.43 -9.89 18.61
CA TRP A 12 19.05 -11.29 18.65
C TRP A 12 20.26 -12.22 18.49
N SER A 13 21.19 -11.90 17.59
CA SER A 13 22.38 -12.70 17.34
C SER A 13 23.30 -12.74 18.55
N SER A 14 23.54 -11.57 19.17
CA SER A 14 24.51 -11.40 20.25
C SER A 14 23.96 -11.78 21.62
N TYR A 15 22.69 -11.45 21.90
CA TYR A 15 22.11 -11.54 23.25
C TYR A 15 20.86 -12.42 23.32
N ARG A 16 20.31 -12.87 22.19
CA ARG A 16 19.00 -13.57 22.12
C ARG A 16 17.85 -12.73 22.69
N ILE A 17 17.95 -11.40 22.57
CA ILE A 17 16.94 -10.46 23.07
C ILE A 17 16.16 -9.88 21.89
N TRP A 18 14.83 -9.81 22.05
CA TRP A 18 13.95 -9.06 21.16
C TRP A 18 13.91 -7.60 21.61
N SER A 19 14.24 -6.69 20.70
CA SER A 19 14.11 -5.25 20.94
C SER A 19 12.65 -4.85 21.13
N SER A 20 12.34 -4.02 22.13
CA SER A 20 11.00 -3.45 22.29
C SER A 20 10.80 -2.19 21.43
N GLU A 21 9.53 -1.85 21.17
CA GLU A 21 9.17 -0.62 20.45
C GLU A 21 9.72 0.64 21.14
N SER A 22 9.58 0.71 22.47
CA SER A 22 10.05 1.85 23.27
C SER A 22 11.57 2.01 23.20
N GLN A 23 12.32 0.92 23.27
CA GLN A 23 13.79 0.94 23.11
C GLN A 23 14.18 1.44 21.72
N MET A 24 13.53 0.93 20.67
CA MET A 24 13.80 1.36 19.30
C MET A 24 13.45 2.83 19.07
N LYS A 25 12.36 3.35 19.65
CA LYS A 25 11.98 4.78 19.58
C LYS A 25 12.96 5.69 20.32
N LYS A 26 13.65 5.20 21.35
CA LYS A 26 14.73 5.94 22.03
C LYS A 26 15.97 6.01 21.15
N LEU A 27 16.37 4.88 20.57
CA LEU A 27 17.52 4.78 19.68
C LEU A 27 17.33 5.57 18.37
N PHE A 28 16.20 5.37 17.70
CA PHE A 28 15.88 6.00 16.43
C PHE A 28 14.91 7.15 16.60
N ASN A 29 15.40 8.35 16.36
CA ASN A 29 14.64 9.59 16.47
C ASN A 29 15.13 10.64 15.45
N ALA A 30 14.48 11.80 15.42
CA ALA A 30 14.78 12.88 14.48
C ALA A 30 16.19 13.47 14.60
N LYS A 31 16.94 13.17 15.68
CA LYS A 31 18.37 13.53 15.80
C LYS A 31 19.27 12.52 15.09
N THR A 32 18.90 11.25 15.11
CA THR A 32 19.66 10.17 14.45
C THR A 32 19.41 10.08 12.95
N HIS A 33 18.20 10.43 12.51
CA HIS A 33 17.77 10.32 11.12
C HIS A 33 17.09 11.63 10.70
N LYS A 34 17.47 12.14 9.53
CA LYS A 34 16.90 13.36 8.93
C LYS A 34 15.51 13.08 8.34
N LEU A 35 14.56 12.70 9.19
CA LEU A 35 13.18 12.37 8.85
C LEU A 35 12.23 12.89 9.93
N HIS A 36 10.96 13.10 9.56
CA HIS A 36 9.92 13.45 10.52
C HIS A 36 9.78 12.37 11.60
N SER A 37 9.65 12.77 12.86
CA SER A 37 9.57 11.85 14.00
C SER A 37 8.44 10.83 13.85
N GLN A 38 7.28 11.25 13.32
CA GLN A 38 6.14 10.35 13.10
C GLN A 38 6.42 9.29 12.03
N THR A 39 7.23 9.60 11.02
CA THR A 39 7.63 8.64 9.97
C THR A 39 8.59 7.59 10.54
N ILE A 40 9.54 8.02 11.37
CA ILE A 40 10.45 7.11 12.07
C ILE A 40 9.64 6.18 12.98
N GLN A 41 8.72 6.74 13.78
CA GLN A 41 7.85 5.96 14.67
C GLN A 41 6.98 4.96 13.90
N ALA A 42 6.34 5.38 12.80
CA ALA A 42 5.54 4.49 11.96
C ALA A 42 6.37 3.33 11.39
N THR A 43 7.64 3.57 11.04
CA THR A 43 8.54 2.53 10.54
C THR A 43 8.90 1.51 11.64
N ILE A 44 9.10 1.98 12.86
CA ILE A 44 9.38 1.12 14.03
C ILE A 44 8.15 0.28 14.38
N GLU A 45 6.98 0.90 14.41
CA GLU A 45 5.69 0.24 14.67
C GLU A 45 5.43 -0.86 13.63
N LEU A 46 5.61 -0.57 12.33
CA LEU A 46 5.49 -1.56 11.26
C LEU A 46 6.45 -2.76 11.44
N HIS A 47 7.69 -2.49 11.87
CA HIS A 47 8.65 -3.56 12.15
C HIS A 47 8.17 -4.45 13.31
N GLN A 48 7.74 -3.84 14.42
CA GLN A 48 7.24 -4.57 15.59
C GLN A 48 5.99 -5.39 15.27
N GLU A 49 5.00 -4.78 14.62
CA GLU A 49 3.78 -5.47 14.17
C GLU A 49 4.13 -6.68 13.30
N THR A 50 5.12 -6.57 12.40
CA THR A 50 5.53 -7.69 11.57
C THR A 50 6.19 -8.81 12.38
N CYS A 51 6.98 -8.47 13.40
CA CYS A 51 7.58 -9.44 14.31
C CYS A 51 6.53 -10.15 15.17
N ASP A 52 5.59 -9.40 15.74
CA ASP A 52 4.53 -9.93 16.59
C ASP A 52 3.60 -10.85 15.79
N ARG A 53 3.15 -10.41 14.62
CA ARG A 53 2.38 -11.26 13.70
C ARG A 53 3.12 -12.53 13.32
N THR A 54 4.44 -12.45 13.10
CA THR A 54 5.24 -13.65 12.81
C THR A 54 5.28 -14.61 14.00
N ARG A 55 5.38 -14.08 15.22
CA ARG A 55 5.37 -14.88 16.45
C ARG A 55 4.02 -15.60 16.61
N GLU A 56 2.92 -14.87 16.41
CA GLU A 56 1.56 -15.43 16.46
C GLU A 56 1.37 -16.54 15.43
N GLN A 57 1.77 -16.32 14.17
CA GLN A 57 1.66 -17.32 13.12
C GLN A 57 2.47 -18.59 13.43
N ARG A 58 3.69 -18.43 13.96
CA ARG A 58 4.51 -19.57 14.37
C ARG A 58 3.91 -20.33 15.56
N ALA A 59 3.31 -19.63 16.51
CA ALA A 59 2.59 -20.24 17.63
C ALA A 59 1.37 -21.05 17.16
N GLN A 60 0.73 -20.64 16.06
CA GLN A 60 -0.35 -21.36 15.40
C GLN A 60 0.11 -22.54 14.52
N GLY A 61 1.42 -22.85 14.50
CA GLY A 61 1.98 -23.97 13.73
C GLY A 61 2.49 -23.59 12.33
N ASN A 62 2.35 -22.33 11.90
CA ASN A 62 2.87 -21.87 10.60
C ASN A 62 4.38 -21.54 10.69
N LEU A 63 5.20 -22.58 10.83
CA LEU A 63 6.65 -22.46 11.04
C LEU A 63 7.40 -21.83 9.85
N ASP A 64 6.84 -21.90 8.64
CA ASP A 64 7.40 -21.31 7.44
C ASP A 64 7.37 -19.77 7.42
N TRP A 65 6.58 -19.16 8.30
CA TRP A 65 6.48 -17.71 8.38
C TRP A 65 7.81 -17.11 8.86
N LYS A 66 8.33 -16.11 8.13
CA LYS A 66 9.66 -15.54 8.37
C LYS A 66 9.57 -14.16 9.01
N TYR A 67 10.41 -13.93 10.02
CA TYR A 67 10.61 -12.60 10.61
C TYR A 67 11.14 -11.62 9.57
N PRO A 68 11.03 -10.30 9.76
CA PRO A 68 11.65 -9.32 8.87
C PRO A 68 13.15 -9.61 8.67
N TRP A 69 13.58 -9.93 7.45
CA TRP A 69 14.99 -10.25 7.15
C TRP A 69 15.52 -9.59 5.87
N ARG A 70 14.64 -8.97 5.07
CA ARG A 70 15.03 -8.37 3.78
C ARG A 70 15.27 -6.88 3.90
N TYR A 71 16.43 -6.45 3.42
CA TYR A 71 16.67 -5.05 3.14
C TYR A 71 15.78 -4.54 2.02
N LYS A 72 15.45 -3.26 2.13
CA LYS A 72 14.58 -2.58 1.19
C LYS A 72 15.35 -1.41 0.59
N GLN A 73 15.47 -1.42 -0.73
CA GLN A 73 16.00 -0.28 -1.49
C GLN A 73 14.98 0.86 -1.55
N PHE A 74 13.71 0.51 -1.75
CA PHE A 74 12.59 1.42 -1.70
C PHE A 74 11.76 1.11 -0.47
N PHE A 75 11.50 2.13 0.34
CA PHE A 75 10.65 2.04 1.52
C PHE A 75 9.60 3.13 1.43
N SER A 76 8.39 2.80 1.87
CA SER A 76 7.29 3.74 1.85
C SER A 76 7.37 4.72 3.01
N VAL A 77 7.08 5.99 2.74
CA VAL A 77 7.17 7.07 3.72
C VAL A 77 5.78 7.33 4.27
N ASN A 78 5.56 6.93 5.52
CA ASN A 78 4.28 7.08 6.20
C ASN A 78 4.16 8.43 6.93
N TYR A 79 3.02 9.09 6.75
CA TYR A 79 2.58 10.29 7.43
C TYR A 79 1.35 9.96 8.28
N LYS A 80 1.52 9.98 9.60
CA LYS A 80 0.38 9.90 10.53
C LYS A 80 -0.46 11.17 10.47
N LYS A 81 -1.73 11.11 10.89
CA LYS A 81 -2.65 12.27 10.92
C LYS A 81 -2.03 13.54 11.49
N ILE A 82 -1.25 13.41 12.57
CA ILE A 82 -0.58 14.52 13.28
C ILE A 82 0.42 15.27 12.37
N ALA A 83 1.01 14.60 11.39
CA ALA A 83 1.93 15.20 10.43
C ALA A 83 1.22 15.88 9.25
N LEU A 84 -0.12 15.81 9.19
CA LEU A 84 -0.94 16.39 8.13
C LEU A 84 -1.58 17.69 8.60
N ARG A 85 -1.61 18.70 7.73
CA ARG A 85 -2.31 19.98 7.97
C ARG A 85 -3.09 20.40 6.74
N HIS A 86 -4.22 21.06 6.94
CA HIS A 86 -5.00 21.68 5.87
C HIS A 86 -4.74 23.18 5.84
N LEU A 87 -4.36 23.70 4.68
CA LEU A 87 -4.29 25.13 4.40
C LEU A 87 -5.59 25.55 3.71
N GLU A 88 -6.49 26.17 4.47
CA GLU A 88 -7.82 26.58 3.98
C GLU A 88 -7.71 27.62 2.84
N LYS A 89 -6.80 28.59 2.96
CA LYS A 89 -6.61 29.67 1.98
C LYS A 89 -6.32 29.16 0.55
N THR A 90 -5.58 28.07 0.44
CA THR A 90 -5.13 27.50 -0.85
C THR A 90 -5.74 26.13 -1.14
N ASP A 91 -6.68 25.70 -0.29
CA ASP A 91 -7.30 24.37 -0.27
C ASP A 91 -6.30 23.23 -0.52
N SER A 92 -5.21 23.23 0.26
CA SER A 92 -4.08 22.30 0.08
C SER A 92 -3.78 21.50 1.35
N ILE A 93 -3.34 20.26 1.17
CA ILE A 93 -2.86 19.37 2.23
C ILE A 93 -1.34 19.52 2.32
N VAL A 94 -0.85 19.74 3.53
CA VAL A 94 0.56 19.87 3.88
C VAL A 94 1.00 18.63 4.65
N PHE A 95 2.07 17.99 4.18
CA PHE A 95 2.70 16.84 4.80
C PHE A 95 4.04 17.28 5.40
N SER A 96 4.14 17.24 6.73
CA SER A 96 5.33 17.68 7.47
C SER A 96 6.50 16.70 7.31
N ASN A 97 7.65 17.19 6.83
CA ASN A 97 8.87 16.39 6.67
C ASN A 97 9.85 16.50 7.85
N GLY A 98 9.57 17.39 8.80
CA GLY A 98 10.42 17.59 9.97
C GLY A 98 10.67 19.07 10.23
N ARG A 99 11.41 19.35 11.30
CA ARG A 99 11.90 20.70 11.54
C ARG A 99 12.98 21.01 10.50
N ASN A 100 12.91 22.21 9.91
CA ASN A 100 13.86 22.72 8.91
C ASN A 100 13.85 21.98 7.55
N GLU A 101 12.89 21.07 7.32
CA GLU A 101 12.68 20.46 6.00
C GLU A 101 11.46 21.04 5.33
N GLU A 102 11.53 21.23 4.02
CA GLU A 102 10.38 21.71 3.24
C GLU A 102 9.26 20.67 3.29
N PRO A 103 8.02 21.07 3.62
CA PRO A 103 6.90 20.15 3.62
C PRO A 103 6.48 19.86 2.18
N LEU A 104 5.91 18.67 1.97
CA LEU A 104 5.22 18.37 0.72
C LEU A 104 3.84 19.04 0.76
N VAL A 105 3.50 19.81 -0.27
CA VAL A 105 2.21 20.52 -0.36
C VAL A 105 1.49 20.07 -1.63
N ILE A 106 0.28 19.57 -1.47
CA ILE A 106 -0.54 19.04 -2.57
C ILE A 106 -1.94 19.63 -2.48
N LYS A 107 -2.49 20.08 -3.60
CA LYS A 107 -3.89 20.55 -3.67
C LYS A 107 -4.83 19.43 -3.25
N ARG A 108 -5.78 19.73 -2.37
CA ARG A 108 -6.73 18.72 -1.90
C ARG A 108 -7.62 18.26 -3.07
N PRO A 109 -7.77 16.94 -3.30
CA PRO A 109 -8.76 16.46 -4.25
C PRO A 109 -10.16 16.86 -3.80
N LYS A 110 -10.94 17.46 -4.70
CA LYS A 110 -12.26 18.05 -4.37
C LYS A 110 -13.20 17.07 -3.66
N HIS A 111 -13.17 15.80 -4.06
CA HIS A 111 -14.01 14.73 -3.53
C HIS A 111 -13.55 14.15 -2.17
N ILE A 112 -12.42 14.59 -1.62
CA ILE A 112 -11.86 14.10 -0.36
C ILE A 112 -11.90 15.22 0.68
N SER A 113 -12.67 15.04 1.75
CA SER A 113 -12.62 15.92 2.91
C SER A 113 -11.33 15.70 3.70
N PHE A 114 -10.67 16.77 4.17
CA PHE A 114 -9.47 16.62 5.01
C PHE A 114 -9.78 15.87 6.32
N LYS A 115 -10.98 16.06 6.89
CA LYS A 115 -11.36 15.46 8.18
C LYS A 115 -11.39 13.92 8.14
N SER A 116 -11.76 13.36 6.99
CA SER A 116 -11.82 11.91 6.79
C SER A 116 -10.45 11.28 6.52
N ILE A 117 -9.40 12.06 6.30
CA ILE A 117 -8.05 11.52 6.11
C ILE A 117 -7.50 11.06 7.47
N HIS A 118 -7.10 9.79 7.55
CA HIS A 118 -6.50 9.17 8.73
C HIS A 118 -4.97 9.16 8.65
N SER A 119 -4.42 8.82 7.49
CA SER A 119 -2.98 8.79 7.25
C SER A 119 -2.69 8.92 5.76
N ALA A 120 -1.43 9.10 5.43
CA ALA A 120 -0.97 9.09 4.05
C ALA A 120 0.37 8.37 3.92
N GLU A 121 0.65 7.83 2.75
CA GLU A 121 1.87 7.09 2.48
C GLU A 121 2.40 7.43 1.08
N ILE A 122 3.68 7.78 0.99
CA ILE A 122 4.37 7.87 -0.30
C ILE A 122 4.93 6.49 -0.63
N VAL A 123 4.50 5.93 -1.76
CA VAL A 123 4.86 4.59 -2.22
C VAL A 123 5.54 4.67 -3.58
N TRP A 124 6.66 3.97 -3.74
CA TRP A 124 7.26 3.75 -5.04
C TRP A 124 6.62 2.54 -5.72
N THR A 125 5.81 2.78 -6.75
CA THR A 125 5.21 1.71 -7.56
C THR A 125 5.15 2.11 -9.03
N TYR A 126 5.22 1.11 -9.91
CA TYR A 126 5.20 1.32 -11.37
C TYR A 126 6.24 2.33 -11.89
N ASN A 127 7.41 2.40 -11.25
CA ASN A 127 8.51 3.32 -11.63
C ASN A 127 8.19 4.81 -11.44
N GLN A 128 7.28 5.13 -10.51
CA GLN A 128 6.94 6.49 -10.10
C GLN A 128 6.56 6.53 -8.61
N TYR A 129 6.54 7.73 -8.04
CA TYR A 129 6.03 7.96 -6.68
C TYR A 129 4.52 8.19 -6.71
N TRP A 130 3.83 7.54 -5.79
CA TRP A 130 2.40 7.68 -5.55
C TRP A 130 2.16 8.16 -4.14
N LEU A 131 1.18 9.04 -3.96
CA LEU A 131 0.67 9.39 -2.64
C LEU A 131 -0.64 8.64 -2.42
N HIS A 132 -0.64 7.70 -1.48
CA HIS A 132 -1.84 7.02 -1.01
C HIS A 132 -2.41 7.77 0.19
N LEU A 133 -3.72 7.97 0.19
CA LEU A 133 -4.46 8.55 1.32
C LEU A 133 -5.33 7.45 1.94
N ALA A 134 -5.16 7.18 3.23
CA ALA A 134 -6.08 6.35 3.99
C ALA A 134 -7.23 7.23 4.47
N ILE A 135 -8.43 6.93 3.98
CA ILE A 135 -9.63 7.74 4.22
C ILE A 135 -10.64 6.90 4.97
N GLU A 136 -11.17 7.44 6.06
CA GLU A 136 -12.30 6.87 6.77
C GLU A 136 -13.56 6.99 5.89
N LYS A 137 -14.12 5.84 5.52
CA LYS A 137 -15.40 5.78 4.82
C LYS A 137 -16.53 5.70 5.85
N PRO A 138 -17.65 6.40 5.64
CA PRO A 138 -18.81 6.25 6.50
C PRO A 138 -19.23 4.78 6.53
N LYS A 139 -19.63 4.29 7.71
CA LYS A 139 -20.15 2.93 7.88
C LYS A 139 -21.31 2.75 6.91
N LEU A 140 -21.23 1.72 6.07
CA LEU A 140 -22.32 1.39 5.15
C LEU A 140 -23.60 1.19 5.96
N ILE A 141 -24.71 1.68 5.43
CA ILE A 141 -26.03 1.50 6.03
C ILE A 141 -26.27 0.00 6.13
N THR A 142 -26.37 -0.51 7.37
CA THR A 142 -26.79 -1.89 7.59
C THR A 142 -28.26 -1.96 7.20
N VAL A 143 -28.59 -2.69 6.13
CA VAL A 143 -29.98 -2.97 5.79
C VAL A 143 -30.56 -3.83 6.90
N THR A 144 -31.58 -3.32 7.59
CA THR A 144 -32.23 -3.99 8.74
C THR A 144 -33.22 -5.06 8.32
N ASP A 145 -33.74 -4.99 7.09
CA ASP A 145 -34.62 -6.02 6.55
C ASP A 145 -33.83 -7.18 5.95
N SER A 146 -33.97 -8.32 6.61
CA SER A 146 -33.27 -9.58 6.37
C SER A 146 -33.89 -10.37 5.21
N GLY A 147 -33.82 -9.82 4.00
CA GLY A 147 -33.98 -10.66 2.81
C GLY A 147 -32.78 -11.59 2.67
N ILE A 148 -33.01 -12.90 2.57
CA ILE A 148 -31.96 -13.85 2.17
C ILE A 148 -31.87 -13.80 0.65
N ALA A 149 -30.74 -13.33 0.13
CA ALA A 149 -30.44 -13.40 -1.29
C ALA A 149 -29.33 -14.44 -1.55
N GLY A 150 -29.56 -15.32 -2.52
CA GLY A 150 -28.52 -16.13 -3.12
C GLY A 150 -27.67 -15.29 -4.06
N ALA A 151 -26.35 -15.46 -3.99
CA ALA A 151 -25.39 -14.79 -4.86
C ALA A 151 -24.52 -15.84 -5.57
N ASP A 152 -24.51 -15.82 -6.90
CA ASP A 152 -23.67 -16.70 -7.72
C ASP A 152 -22.76 -15.88 -8.64
N PRO A 153 -21.44 -15.88 -8.40
CA PRO A 153 -20.48 -15.31 -9.34
C PRO A 153 -20.27 -16.26 -10.52
N GLY A 154 -20.66 -15.83 -11.72
CA GLY A 154 -20.58 -16.65 -12.93
C GLY A 154 -19.40 -16.28 -13.85
N GLU A 155 -19.19 -17.10 -14.89
CA GLU A 155 -18.21 -16.82 -15.95
C GLU A 155 -18.74 -15.78 -16.96
N ILE A 156 -20.04 -15.86 -17.28
CA ILE A 156 -20.71 -14.97 -18.24
C ILE A 156 -21.29 -13.71 -17.56
N HIS A 157 -21.68 -13.78 -16.30
CA HIS A 157 -22.17 -12.64 -15.52
C HIS A 157 -21.29 -12.50 -14.29
N ALA A 158 -20.86 -11.28 -13.98
CA ALA A 158 -19.95 -11.06 -12.85
C ALA A 158 -20.59 -11.45 -11.52
N LEU A 159 -21.91 -11.24 -11.39
CA LEU A 159 -22.68 -11.65 -10.23
C LEU A 159 -24.16 -11.76 -10.60
N THR A 160 -24.80 -12.84 -10.19
CA THR A 160 -26.25 -13.00 -10.22
C THR A 160 -26.76 -13.03 -8.79
N LEU A 161 -27.78 -12.23 -8.50
CA LEU A 161 -28.42 -12.14 -7.19
C LEU A 161 -29.89 -12.51 -7.33
N THR A 162 -30.42 -13.27 -6.38
CA THR A 162 -31.85 -13.58 -6.32
C THR A 162 -32.34 -13.78 -4.89
N ASP A 163 -33.53 -13.30 -4.61
CA ASP A 163 -34.28 -13.56 -3.37
C ASP A 163 -35.37 -14.65 -3.55
N GLY A 164 -35.37 -15.32 -4.70
CA GLY A 164 -36.38 -16.31 -5.10
C GLY A 164 -37.61 -15.74 -5.81
N LYS A 165 -37.77 -14.41 -5.87
CA LYS A 165 -38.86 -13.73 -6.61
C LYS A 165 -38.31 -12.83 -7.72
N GLU A 166 -37.27 -12.06 -7.38
CA GLU A 166 -36.57 -11.16 -8.27
C GLU A 166 -35.16 -11.68 -8.56
N HIS A 167 -34.66 -11.29 -9.73
CA HIS A 167 -33.33 -11.67 -10.20
C HIS A 167 -32.61 -10.42 -10.70
N LEU A 168 -31.45 -10.13 -10.10
CA LEU A 168 -30.57 -9.05 -10.53
C LEU A 168 -29.30 -9.65 -11.14
N ILE A 169 -29.05 -9.35 -12.42
CA ILE A 169 -27.89 -9.85 -13.14
C ILE A 169 -26.90 -8.70 -13.40
N LEU A 170 -25.73 -8.77 -12.78
CA LEU A 170 -24.63 -7.84 -13.01
C LEU A 170 -23.73 -8.39 -14.13
N THR A 171 -23.89 -7.84 -15.34
CA THR A 171 -23.18 -8.34 -16.52
C THR A 171 -21.72 -7.88 -16.61
N ALA A 172 -21.35 -6.73 -16.03
CA ALA A 172 -19.99 -6.15 -16.06
C ALA A 172 -19.33 -6.16 -17.47
N ARG A 173 -20.10 -5.97 -18.53
CA ARG A 173 -19.62 -6.09 -19.93
C ARG A 173 -18.53 -5.07 -20.26
N GLU A 174 -18.71 -3.83 -19.81
CA GLU A 174 -17.74 -2.75 -19.97
C GLU A 174 -16.43 -3.08 -19.25
N LEU A 175 -16.50 -3.47 -17.97
CA LEU A 175 -15.35 -3.87 -17.18
C LEU A 175 -14.55 -5.01 -17.84
N ARG A 176 -15.25 -6.00 -18.43
CA ARG A 176 -14.61 -7.07 -19.20
C ARG A 176 -13.93 -6.57 -20.47
N SER A 177 -14.55 -5.63 -21.17
CA SER A 177 -13.94 -4.99 -22.35
C SER A 177 -12.65 -4.26 -21.97
N LEU A 178 -12.67 -3.50 -20.87
CA LEU A 178 -11.50 -2.80 -20.32
C LEU A 178 -10.39 -3.78 -19.92
N TYR A 179 -10.72 -4.82 -19.14
CA TYR A 179 -9.75 -5.83 -18.75
C TYR A 179 -9.16 -6.59 -19.94
N ARG A 180 -9.98 -6.91 -20.95
CA ARG A 180 -9.50 -7.54 -22.19
C ARG A 180 -8.49 -6.66 -22.92
N SER A 181 -8.79 -5.37 -23.07
CA SER A 181 -7.88 -4.39 -23.70
C SER A 181 -6.56 -4.29 -22.95
N ARG A 182 -6.61 -4.15 -21.63
CA ARG A 182 -5.43 -4.18 -20.74
C ARG A 182 -4.62 -5.46 -20.90
N ASN A 183 -5.27 -6.62 -20.80
CA ASN A 183 -4.63 -7.92 -20.88
C ASN A 183 -3.96 -8.15 -22.25
N LYS A 184 -4.56 -7.65 -23.34
CA LYS A 184 -3.98 -7.72 -24.69
C LYS A 184 -2.65 -6.98 -24.75
N VAL A 185 -2.58 -5.76 -24.21
CA VAL A 185 -1.33 -4.97 -24.17
C VAL A 185 -0.27 -5.66 -23.30
N VAL A 186 -0.67 -6.12 -22.10
CA VAL A 186 0.22 -6.84 -21.18
C VAL A 186 0.77 -8.12 -21.82
N ALA A 187 -0.06 -8.89 -22.53
CA ALA A 187 0.33 -10.11 -23.22
C ALA A 187 1.33 -9.82 -24.36
N GLN A 188 1.09 -8.78 -25.17
CA GLN A 188 2.02 -8.37 -26.23
C GLN A 188 3.40 -7.99 -25.67
N LEU A 189 3.44 -7.22 -24.57
CA LEU A 189 4.69 -6.85 -23.92
C LEU A 189 5.40 -8.06 -23.32
N SER A 190 4.65 -8.98 -22.70
CA SER A 190 5.19 -10.21 -22.12
C SER A 190 5.76 -11.16 -23.19
N LYS A 191 5.09 -11.28 -24.34
CA LYS A 191 5.58 -12.04 -25.51
C LYS A 191 6.85 -11.42 -26.10
N LYS A 192 6.98 -10.09 -26.12
CA LYS A 192 8.23 -9.43 -26.54
C LYS A 192 9.35 -9.66 -25.53
N LEU A 193 9.04 -9.66 -24.23
CA LEU A 193 10.00 -9.90 -23.15
C LEU A 193 10.59 -11.30 -23.18
N SER A 194 9.76 -12.34 -23.40
CA SER A 194 10.22 -13.74 -23.44
C SER A 194 11.24 -14.00 -24.54
N LYS A 195 11.19 -13.24 -25.64
CA LYS A 195 12.15 -13.32 -26.75
C LYS A 195 13.47 -12.58 -26.49
N LYS A 196 13.65 -11.92 -25.34
CA LYS A 196 14.86 -11.14 -25.03
C LYS A 196 15.68 -11.82 -23.95
N ARG A 197 17.01 -11.74 -24.10
CA ARG A 197 17.95 -12.17 -23.05
C ARG A 197 17.73 -11.33 -21.80
N LYS A 198 17.44 -11.99 -20.68
CA LYS A 198 17.30 -11.37 -19.36
C LYS A 198 18.55 -10.54 -19.05
N GLY A 199 18.37 -9.33 -18.54
CA GLY A 199 19.47 -8.40 -18.24
C GLY A 199 19.94 -7.53 -19.41
N SER A 200 19.57 -7.82 -20.66
CA SER A 200 19.91 -6.97 -21.80
C SER A 200 19.23 -5.59 -21.72
N LYS A 201 19.83 -4.57 -22.38
CA LYS A 201 19.23 -3.22 -22.48
C LYS A 201 17.81 -3.26 -23.06
N ALA A 202 17.60 -4.07 -24.11
CA ALA A 202 16.29 -4.24 -24.73
C ALA A 202 15.27 -4.90 -23.80
N TYR A 203 15.68 -5.89 -23.01
CA TYR A 203 14.84 -6.50 -21.97
C TYR A 203 14.39 -5.45 -20.94
N TRP A 204 15.32 -4.69 -20.37
CA TRP A 204 14.98 -3.66 -19.39
C TRP A 204 14.08 -2.55 -19.93
N LYS A 205 14.25 -2.16 -21.21
CA LYS A 205 13.36 -1.21 -21.90
C LYS A 205 11.92 -1.72 -21.94
N LEU A 206 11.71 -3.01 -22.25
CA LEU A 206 10.38 -3.62 -22.27
C LEU A 206 9.80 -3.81 -20.87
N VAL A 207 10.62 -4.17 -19.88
CA VAL A 207 10.19 -4.25 -18.46
C VAL A 207 9.68 -2.90 -17.99
N ARG A 208 10.43 -1.83 -18.27
CA ARG A 208 10.03 -0.46 -17.92
C ARG A 208 8.73 -0.08 -18.62
N ARG A 209 8.60 -0.34 -19.92
CA ARG A 209 7.35 -0.06 -20.66
C ARG A 209 6.15 -0.82 -20.10
N LYS A 210 6.32 -2.09 -19.73
CA LYS A 210 5.26 -2.89 -19.08
C LYS A 210 4.87 -2.32 -17.72
N ARG A 211 5.84 -1.89 -16.90
CA ARG A 211 5.57 -1.26 -15.61
C ARG A 211 4.85 0.07 -15.74
N ASN A 212 5.29 0.93 -16.67
CA ASN A 212 4.66 2.23 -16.88
C ASN A 212 3.21 2.08 -17.38
N PHE A 213 2.94 1.14 -18.30
CA PHE A 213 1.58 0.85 -18.75
C PHE A 213 0.65 0.42 -17.61
N LEU A 214 1.14 -0.46 -16.72
CA LEU A 214 0.38 -0.85 -15.53
C LEU A 214 0.19 0.30 -14.53
N GLY A 215 1.09 1.29 -14.54
CA GLY A 215 0.96 2.49 -13.71
C GLY A 215 -0.07 3.49 -14.24
N SER A 216 -0.18 3.65 -15.57
CA SER A 216 -1.20 4.53 -16.17
C SER A 216 -2.61 4.00 -15.97
N ASP A 217 -2.81 2.68 -16.07
CA ASP A 217 -4.13 2.06 -15.86
C ASP A 217 -4.69 2.33 -14.44
N VAL A 218 -3.82 2.50 -13.45
CA VAL A 218 -4.22 2.79 -12.05
C VAL A 218 -4.63 4.26 -11.87
N GLN A 219 -4.29 5.16 -12.81
CA GLN A 219 -4.70 6.57 -12.74
C GLN A 219 -6.10 6.82 -13.32
N GLU A 220 -6.56 5.94 -14.22
CA GLU A 220 -7.83 6.11 -14.94
C GLU A 220 -9.03 5.38 -14.29
N GLY A 221 -8.79 4.50 -13.31
CA GLY A 221 -9.82 3.73 -12.59
C GLY A 221 -9.99 4.20 -11.16
#